data_AF-A0A223I032-F1
#
_entry.id   AF-A0A223I032-F1
#
_cell.length_a   1.000
_cell.length_b   1.000
_cell.length_c   1.000
_cell.angle_alpha   90.00
_cell.angle_beta   90.00
_cell.angle_gamma   90.00
#
_symmetry.space_group_name_H-M   'P 1'
#
loop_
_entity.id
_entity.type
_entity.pdbx_description
1 polymer ?
#
loop_
_entity_poly.entity_id
_entity_poly.type
_entity_poly.pdbx_seq_one_letter_code
_entity_poly.pdbx_strand_id
1 'polypeptide(L)' 'MTKRAEHCKVAPNVWNVPAGKVKYEEIPVQGLYREAKEEINLDVELLEELSVRNLKSKS' A
#
# COMPACT_ATOMS: atom_id res chain seq x y z
N MET A 1 1.05 -3.14 11.32
CA MET A 1 2.27 -3.29 10.49
C MET A 1 2.44 -4.76 10.13
N THR A 2 3.01 -5.06 8.96
CA THR A 2 3.26 -6.41 8.44
C THR A 2 4.74 -6.60 8.16
N LYS A 3 5.26 -7.81 8.42
CA LYS A 3 6.62 -8.17 7.99
C LYS A 3 6.54 -8.69 6.56
N ARG A 4 7.25 -8.03 5.63
CA ARG A 4 7.28 -8.47 4.22
C ARG A 4 7.95 -9.83 4.10
N ALA A 5 7.44 -10.65 3.18
CA ALA A 5 7.98 -11.98 2.93
C ALA A 5 9.42 -11.94 2.41
N GLU A 6 10.19 -13.00 2.68
CA GLU A 6 11.60 -13.07 2.30
C GLU A 6 11.83 -13.02 0.80
N HIS A 7 10.91 -13.54 -0.01
CA HIS A 7 11.02 -13.57 -1.47
C HIS A 7 10.67 -12.22 -2.13
N CYS A 8 10.26 -11.21 -1.37
CA CYS A 8 9.93 -9.89 -1.92
C CYS A 8 11.19 -9.19 -2.47
N LYS A 9 11.14 -8.72 -3.72
CA LYS A 9 12.25 -7.96 -4.33
C LYS A 9 12.56 -6.65 -3.59
N VAL A 10 11.55 -6.04 -2.97
CA VAL A 10 11.67 -4.75 -2.28
C VAL A 10 11.44 -4.96 -0.78
N ALA A 11 12.44 -4.56 0.02
CA ALA A 11 12.45 -4.60 1.48
C ALA A 11 12.03 -5.96 2.09
N PRO A 12 12.66 -7.08 1.69
CA PRO A 12 12.36 -8.40 2.26
C PRO A 12 12.63 -8.42 3.76
N ASN A 13 11.81 -9.13 4.53
CA ASN A 13 11.91 -9.25 5.99
C ASN A 13 11.79 -7.94 6.80
N VAL A 14 11.41 -6.83 6.18
CA VAL A 14 11.23 -5.53 6.85
C VAL A 14 9.78 -5.34 7.27
N TRP A 15 9.58 -4.78 8.47
CA TRP A 15 8.26 -4.37 8.96
C TRP A 15 7.82 -3.06 8.33
N ASN A 16 6.67 -3.09 7.65
CA ASN A 16 6.10 -1.93 6.97
C ASN A 16 4.58 -1.81 7.23
N VAL A 17 4.00 -0.70 6.80
CA VAL A 17 2.54 -0.59 6.68
C VAL A 17 2.10 -1.37 5.43
N PRO A 18 0.97 -2.09 5.47
CA PRO A 18 0.40 -2.70 4.27
C PRO A 18 0.19 -1.65 3.19
N ALA A 19 0.87 -1.83 2.06
CA ALA A 19 0.88 -0.87 0.98
C ALA A 19 1.50 -1.50 -0.27
N GLY A 20 1.17 -0.91 -1.42
CA GLY A 20 1.77 -1.30 -2.68
C GLY A 20 1.63 -0.21 -3.74
N LYS A 21 1.94 -0.57 -4.98
CA LYS A 21 1.93 0.37 -6.10
C LYS A 21 0.49 0.59 -6.56
N VAL A 22 0.12 1.87 -6.69
CA VAL A 22 -1.12 2.28 -7.32
C VAL A 22 -1.11 1.83 -8.81
N LYS A 23 -2.04 0.95 -9.19
CA LYS A 23 -2.32 0.51 -10.56
C LYS A 23 -2.80 1.67 -11.43
N TYR A 24 -2.67 1.53 -12.75
CA TYR A 24 -2.95 2.61 -13.70
C TYR A 24 -4.40 3.12 -13.65
N GLU A 25 -5.35 2.21 -13.46
CA GLU A 25 -6.79 2.52 -13.42
C GLU A 25 -7.32 2.69 -11.99
N GLU A 26 -6.45 2.77 -10.98
CA GLU A 26 -6.87 2.88 -9.57
C GLU A 26 -6.44 4.23 -8.95
N ILE A 27 -7.30 4.82 -8.11
CA ILE A 27 -6.93 5.95 -7.26
C ILE A 27 -6.27 5.46 -5.96
N PRO A 28 -5.48 6.28 -5.23
CA PRO A 28 -4.74 5.83 -4.06
C PRO A 28 -5.57 5.08 -3.00
N VAL A 29 -6.77 5.55 -2.71
CA VAL A 29 -7.66 4.90 -1.71
C VAL A 29 -8.14 3.52 -2.17
N GLN A 30 -8.38 3.32 -3.47
CA GLN A 30 -8.74 2.00 -4.00
C GLN A 30 -7.56 1.02 -3.88
N GLY A 31 -6.34 1.51 -4.15
CA GLY A 31 -5.11 0.75 -3.91
C GLY A 31 -4.96 0.35 -2.44
N LEU A 32 -5.27 1.25 -1.50
CA LEU A 32 -5.23 0.96 -0.07
C LEU A 32 -6.14 -0.22 0.31
N TYR A 33 -7.40 -0.21 -0.12
CA TYR A 33 -8.33 -1.31 0.18
C TYR A 33 -7.87 -2.64 -0.41
N ARG A 34 -7.39 -2.61 -1.67
CA ARG A 34 -6.90 -3.80 -2.36
C ARG A 34 -5.67 -4.40 -1.67
N GLU A 35 -4.67 -3.58 -1.36
CA GLU A 35 -3.42 -4.03 -0.72
C GLU A 35 -3.68 -4.54 0.72
N ALA A 36 -4.60 -3.92 1.46
CA ALA A 36 -5.04 -4.44 2.76
C ALA A 36 -5.67 -5.84 2.63
N LYS A 37 -6.46 -6.08 1.59
CA LYS A 37 -7.02 -7.41 1.32
C LYS A 37 -5.95 -8.42 0.89
N GLU A 38 -5.03 -8.02 0.01
CA GLU A 38 -3.98 -8.90 -0.52
C GLU A 38 -2.94 -9.30 0.54
N GLU A 39 -2.45 -8.35 1.35
CA GLU A 39 -1.36 -8.63 2.30
C GLU A 39 -1.84 -9.22 3.64
N ILE A 40 -3.04 -8.86 4.12
CA ILE A 40 -3.53 -9.25 5.46
C ILE A 40 -4.96 -9.79 5.48
N ASN A 41 -5.62 -9.90 4.32
CA ASN A 41 -6.99 -10.42 4.19
C ASN A 41 -8.04 -9.68 5.06
N LEU A 42 -7.84 -8.39 5.31
CA LEU A 42 -8.80 -7.56 6.04
C LEU A 42 -9.62 -6.70 5.09
N ASP A 43 -10.93 -6.66 5.32
CA ASP A 43 -11.80 -5.65 4.76
C ASP A 43 -11.76 -4.43 5.71
N VAL A 44 -11.30 -3.29 5.21
CA VAL A 44 -11.06 -2.09 6.03
C VAL A 44 -12.04 -0.98 5.67
N GLU A 45 -12.36 -0.14 6.65
CA GLU A 45 -13.19 1.05 6.49
C GLU A 45 -12.31 2.29 6.66
N LEU A 46 -12.39 3.24 5.72
CA LEU A 46 -11.69 4.51 5.84
C LEU A 46 -12.47 5.45 6.75
N LEU A 47 -11.84 5.86 7.85
CA LEU A 47 -12.42 6.83 8.78
C LEU A 47 -12.25 8.26 8.28
N GLU A 48 -11.01 8.65 7.93
CA GLU A 48 -10.68 9.99 7.47
C GLU A 48 -9.43 9.96 6.58
N GLU A 49 -9.44 10.71 5.48
CA GLU A 49 -8.25 10.94 4.65
C GLU A 49 -7.59 12.27 5.01
N LEU A 50 -6.45 12.21 5.69
CA LEU A 50 -5.74 13.43 6.13
C LEU A 50 -5.01 14.15 4.98
N SER A 51 -4.43 13.41 4.03
CA SER A 51 -3.63 13.97 2.93
C SER A 51 -3.28 12.90 1.88
N VAL A 52 -3.35 13.27 0.59
CA VAL A 52 -2.76 12.52 -0.53
C VAL A 52 -1.71 13.39 -1.22
N ARG A 53 -0.52 12.83 -1.47
CA ARG A 53 0.62 13.56 -2.05
C ARG A 53 1.15 12.86 -3.30
N ASN A 54 1.10 13.55 -4.43
CA ASN A 54 1.77 13.12 -5.65
C ASN A 54 3.19 13.69 -5.68
N LEU A 55 4.18 12.82 -5.53
CA LEU A 55 5.58 13.20 -5.65
C LEU A 55 5.99 13.09 -7.12
N LYS A 56 6.35 14.23 -7.73
CA LYS A 56 6.97 14.21 -9.06
C LYS A 56 8.42 13.75 -8.90
N SER A 57 8.80 12.70 -9.64
CA SER A 57 10.24 12.42 -9.81
C SER A 57 10.87 13.61 -10.52
N LYS A 58 12.04 14.07 -10.06
CA LYS A 58 12.84 15.01 -10.86
C LYS A 58 13.28 14.24 -12.11
N SER A 59 12.78 14.67 -13.27
CA SER A 59 13.32 14.27 -14.57
C SER A 59 14.71 14.86 -14.77
#